data_AF-A0A966TVC6-F1
#
_entry.id   AF-A0A966TVC6-F1
#
_cell.length_a   1.000
_cell.length_b   1.000
_cell.length_c   1.000
_cell.angle_alpha   90.00
_cell.angle_beta   90.00
_cell.angle_gamma   90.00
#
_symmetry.space_group_name_H-M   'P 1'
#
loop_
_entity.id
_entity.type
_entity.pdbx_description
1 polymer ?
#
loop_
_entity_poly.entity_id
_entity_poly.type
_entity_poly.pdbx_seq_one_letter_code
_entity_poly.pdbx_strand_id
1 'polypeptide(L)'
;MIFGSIAKGVSEISGILEGEDVLATIGAFKALGVEILGPDQGVIRIQGVGKMGLQRSADALYLGNSGTSMRLLSGLLSGQVFDSVLTGDESLSRRP
;
A
#
# COMPACT_ATOMS: atom_id res chain seq x y z
N MET A 1 -2.77 -3.06 7.31
CA MET A 1 -1.84 -2.18 6.57
C MET A 1 -2.51 -0.89 6.12
N ILE A 2 -3.47 -0.91 5.19
CA ILE A 2 -4.14 0.29 4.65
C ILE A 2 -4.60 1.26 5.74
N PHE A 3 -5.37 0.79 6.72
CA PHE A 3 -5.84 1.64 7.82
C PHE A 3 -4.71 2.20 8.68
N GLY A 4 -3.65 1.41 8.93
CA GLY A 4 -2.47 1.87 9.67
C GLY A 4 -1.74 3.00 8.95
N SER A 5 -1.65 2.92 7.62
CA SER A 5 -1.04 3.96 6.78
C SER A 5 -1.77 5.31 6.85
N ILE A 6 -3.10 5.30 6.94
CA ILE A 6 -3.92 6.53 6.96
C ILE A 6 -4.40 6.94 8.36
N ALA A 7 -4.05 6.18 9.38
CA ALA A 7 -4.25 6.56 10.77
C ALA A 7 -3.25 7.66 11.17
N LYS A 8 -3.48 8.28 12.33
CA LYS A 8 -2.46 9.11 12.98
C LYS A 8 -1.75 8.27 14.04
N GLY A 9 -0.42 8.37 14.11
CA GLY A 9 0.39 7.63 15.07
C GLY A 9 0.94 6.33 14.49
N VAL A 10 1.39 5.43 15.36
CA VAL A 10 2.09 4.21 14.95
C VAL A 10 1.19 2.99 15.09
N SER A 11 1.12 2.17 14.04
CA SER A 11 0.46 0.87 14.06
C SER A 11 1.50 -0.25 14.01
N GLU A 12 1.41 -1.21 14.92
CA GLU A 12 2.19 -2.45 14.88
C GLU A 12 1.27 -3.61 14.51
N ILE A 13 1.69 -4.42 13.55
CA ILE A 13 0.91 -5.55 13.05
C ILE A 13 1.82 -6.78 13.09
N SER A 14 1.37 -7.81 13.80
CA SER A 14 2.02 -9.12 13.87
C SER A 14 1.25 -10.19 13.10
N GLY A 15 1.93 -11.28 12.74
CA GLY A 15 1.35 -12.39 11.99
C GLY A 15 1.04 -12.04 10.53
N ILE A 16 1.75 -11.06 9.95
CA ILE A 16 1.56 -10.72 8.54
C ILE A 16 2.11 -11.84 7.65
N LEU A 17 1.37 -12.17 6.60
CA LEU A 17 1.85 -13.10 5.57
C LEU A 17 2.91 -12.39 4.73
N GLU A 18 4.12 -12.92 4.67
CA GLU A 18 5.21 -12.40 3.83
C GLU A 18 5.10 -12.87 2.37
N GLY A 19 3.88 -12.86 1.83
CA GLY A 19 3.61 -13.19 0.43
C GLY A 19 3.82 -12.00 -0.49
N GLU A 20 4.02 -12.28 -1.78
CA GLU A 20 4.29 -11.26 -2.81
C GLU A 20 3.24 -10.15 -2.84
N ASP A 21 1.95 -10.50 -2.70
CA ASP A 21 0.85 -9.54 -2.67
C ASP A 21 0.96 -8.54 -1.50
N VAL A 22 1.35 -9.03 -0.32
CA VAL A 22 1.53 -8.18 0.86
C VAL A 22 2.76 -7.30 0.68
N LEU A 23 3.87 -7.87 0.21
CA LEU A 23 5.11 -7.13 -0.05
C LEU A 23 4.91 -6.03 -1.11
N ALA A 24 4.17 -6.31 -2.18
CA ALA A 24 3.81 -5.33 -3.19
C ALA A 24 2.98 -4.19 -2.58
N THR A 25 2.05 -4.51 -1.67
CA THR A 25 1.26 -3.50 -0.96
C THR A 25 2.11 -2.64 -0.04
N ILE A 26 3.10 -3.22 0.66
CA ILE A 26 4.09 -2.47 1.45
C ILE A 26 4.86 -1.51 0.55
N GLY A 27 5.36 -2.01 -0.59
CA GLY A 27 6.09 -1.20 -1.57
C GLY A 27 5.26 -0.01 -2.06
N ALA A 28 3.99 -0.23 -2.39
CA ALA A 28 3.09 0.82 -2.80
C ALA A 28 2.89 1.90 -1.73
N PHE A 29 2.70 1.53 -0.45
CA PHE A 29 2.57 2.52 0.62
C PHE A 29 3.89 3.26 0.91
N LYS A 30 5.05 2.59 0.79
CA LYS A 30 6.35 3.25 0.88
C LYS A 30 6.52 4.31 -0.22
N ALA A 31 6.13 3.98 -1.45
CA ALA A 31 6.13 4.93 -2.57
C ALA A 31 5.15 6.10 -2.37
N LEU A 32 4.08 5.89 -1.60
CA LEU A 32 3.12 6.92 -1.19
C LEU A 32 3.57 7.72 0.05
N GLY A 33 4.83 7.62 0.47
CA GLY A 33 5.40 8.40 1.56
C GLY A 33 5.11 7.86 2.96
N VAL A 34 4.65 6.61 3.09
CA VAL A 34 4.40 5.97 4.38
C VAL A 34 5.65 5.23 4.84
N GLU A 35 6.17 5.57 6.01
CA GLU A 35 7.27 4.82 6.61
C GLU A 35 6.76 3.49 7.16
N ILE A 36 7.29 2.39 6.62
CA ILE A 36 6.97 1.02 7.04
C ILE A 36 8.27 0.29 7.32
N LEU A 37 8.46 -0.11 8.57
CA LEU A 37 9.56 -0.97 9.02
C LEU A 37 9.13 -2.44 8.97
N GLY A 38 10.05 -3.32 8.59
CA GLY A 38 9.78 -4.74 8.32
C GLY A 38 9.32 -5.02 6.88
N PRO A 39 8.74 -6.22 6.62
CA PRO A 39 8.46 -7.26 7.61
C PRO A 39 9.73 -7.89 8.19
N ASP A 40 9.70 -8.18 9.49
CA ASP A 40 10.70 -9.00 10.20
C ASP A 40 9.95 -10.02 11.06
N GLN A 41 10.12 -11.31 10.76
CA GLN A 41 9.40 -12.41 11.42
C GLN A 41 7.88 -12.21 11.48
N GLY A 42 7.27 -11.75 10.39
CA GLY A 42 5.83 -11.49 10.32
C GLY A 42 5.37 -10.23 11.07
N VAL A 43 6.27 -9.35 11.50
CA VAL A 43 5.95 -8.10 12.18
C VAL A 43 6.28 -6.89 11.30
N ILE A 44 5.35 -5.94 11.20
CA ILE A 44 5.58 -4.63 10.59
C ILE A 44 5.16 -3.50 11.52
N ARG A 45 5.86 -2.37 11.38
CA ARG A 45 5.51 -1.12 12.08
C ARG A 45 5.29 -0.02 11.05
N ILE A 46 4.12 0.61 11.10
CA ILE A 46 3.67 1.63 10.14
C ILE A 46 3.55 2.96 10.86
N GLN A 47 4.26 3.98 10.37
CA GLN A 47 4.04 5.36 10.77
C GLN A 47 2.89 5.95 9.95
N GLY A 48 1.70 6.02 10.54
CA GLY A 48 0.52 6.55 9.89
C GLY A 48 0.64 8.04 9.59
N VAL A 49 0.27 8.42 8.37
CA VAL A 49 0.40 9.80 7.85
C VAL A 49 -0.91 10.61 7.97
N GLY A 50 -2.00 9.98 8.42
CA GLY A 50 -3.33 10.57 8.45
C GLY A 50 -4.07 10.49 7.11
N LYS A 51 -5.38 10.76 7.14
CA LYS A 51 -6.31 10.56 6.01
C LYS A 51 -5.87 11.21 4.68
N MET A 52 -5.25 12.37 4.74
CA MET A 52 -4.80 13.17 3.58
C MET A 52 -3.27 13.31 3.54
N GLY A 53 -2.54 12.47 4.28
CA GLY A 53 -1.08 12.57 4.40
C GLY A 53 -0.30 11.75 3.39
N LEU A 54 -0.98 10.98 2.53
CA LEU A 54 -0.31 10.25 1.46
C LEU A 54 0.33 11.25 0.48
N GLN A 55 1.42 10.84 -0.14
CA GLN A 55 2.17 11.64 -1.09
C GLN A 55 2.11 11.01 -2.47
N ARG A 56 2.18 11.85 -3.51
CA ARG A 56 2.23 11.39 -4.89
C ARG A 56 3.51 10.60 -5.13
N SER A 57 3.38 9.39 -5.65
CA SER A 57 4.52 8.60 -6.17
C SER A 57 4.99 9.16 -7.52
N ALA A 58 6.30 9.14 -7.74
CA ALA A 58 6.90 9.50 -9.03
C ALA A 58 6.62 8.44 -10.11
N ASP A 59 6.63 7.17 -9.71
CA ASP A 59 6.41 6.01 -10.57
C ASP A 59 5.03 5.38 -10.36
N ALA A 60 4.62 4.54 -11.30
CA ALA A 60 3.42 3.72 -11.16
C ALA A 60 3.55 2.77 -9.95
N LEU A 61 2.46 2.63 -9.19
CA LEU A 61 2.39 1.73 -8.05
C LEU A 61 2.15 0.31 -8.55
N TYR A 62 3.18 -0.52 -8.52
CA TYR A 62 3.11 -1.92 -8.90
C TYR A 62 2.53 -2.78 -7.76
N LEU A 63 1.42 -3.46 -8.02
CA LEU A 63 0.68 -4.25 -7.03
C LEU A 63 0.81 -5.76 -7.21
N GLY A 64 1.73 -6.22 -8.05
CA GLY A 64 1.93 -7.64 -8.35
C GLY A 64 0.66 -8.27 -8.93
N ASN A 65 0.24 -9.40 -8.37
CA ASN A 65 -1.03 -10.07 -8.71
C ASN A 65 -2.16 -9.73 -7.72
N SER A 66 -1.95 -8.76 -6.82
CA SER A 66 -2.86 -8.49 -5.73
C SER A 66 -4.10 -7.72 -6.18
N GLY A 67 -5.11 -8.47 -6.62
CA GLY A 67 -6.43 -7.91 -6.94
C GLY A 67 -7.13 -7.24 -5.74
N THR A 68 -6.79 -7.66 -4.51
CA THR A 68 -7.27 -7.00 -3.28
C THR A 68 -6.69 -5.60 -3.18
N SER A 69 -5.38 -5.46 -3.35
CA SER A 69 -4.70 -4.17 -3.27
C SER A 69 -5.17 -3.24 -4.38
N MET A 70 -5.28 -3.73 -5.62
CA MET A 70 -5.79 -2.95 -6.74
C MET A 70 -7.13 -2.28 -6.43
N ARG A 71 -8.12 -3.04 -5.94
CA ARG A 71 -9.46 -2.53 -5.64
C ARG A 71 -9.46 -1.56 -4.47
N LEU A 72 -8.78 -1.90 -3.38
CA LEU A 72 -8.81 -1.09 -2.16
C LEU A 72 -8.01 0.21 -2.31
N LEU A 73 -6.84 0.17 -2.95
CA LEU A 73 -6.04 1.36 -3.22
C LEU A 73 -6.72 2.29 -4.24
N SER A 74 -7.42 1.75 -5.25
CA SER A 74 -8.19 2.60 -6.19
C SER A 74 -9.23 3.45 -5.44
N GLY A 75 -9.97 2.84 -4.52
CA GLY A 75 -10.92 3.57 -3.67
C GLY A 75 -10.23 4.60 -2.78
N LEU A 76 -9.14 4.21 -2.10
CA LEU A 76 -8.42 5.11 -1.21
C LEU A 76 -7.82 6.33 -1.94
N LEU A 77 -7.18 6.09 -3.08
CA LEU A 77 -6.44 7.11 -3.84
C LEU A 77 -7.38 8.06 -4.57
N SER A 78 -8.60 7.63 -4.92
CA SER A 78 -9.63 8.53 -5.48
C SER A 78 -10.00 9.70 -4.56
N GLY A 79 -9.74 9.58 -3.26
CA GLY A 79 -9.96 10.66 -2.29
C GLY A 79 -8.74 11.56 -2.06
N GLN A 80 -7.60 11.31 -2.69
CA GLN A 80 -6.39 12.12 -2.55
C GLN A 80 -6.36 13.27 -3.56
N VAL A 81 -5.56 14.30 -3.27
CA VAL A 81 -5.46 15.52 -4.09
C VAL A 81 -4.43 15.41 -5.23
N PHE A 82 -4.05 14.19 -5.60
CA PHE A 82 -3.04 13.92 -6.61
C PHE A 82 -3.42 12.70 -7.45
N ASP A 83 -2.93 12.67 -8.69
CA ASP A 83 -3.11 11.51 -9.57
C ASP A 83 -2.18 10.36 -9.17
N SER A 84 -2.66 9.14 -9.38
CA SER A 84 -1.90 7.91 -9.16
C SER A 84 -2.10 6.96 -10.34
N VAL A 85 -1.04 6.25 -10.70
CA VAL A 85 -1.11 5.15 -11.68
C VAL A 85 -0.94 3.85 -10.91
N LEU A 86 -1.93 2.97 -11.03
CA LEU A 86 -1.88 1.62 -10.46
C LEU A 86 -1.61 0.62 -11.58
N THR A 87 -0.70 -0.32 -11.33
CA THR A 87 -0.36 -1.36 -12.30
C THR A 87 -0.11 -2.70 -11.60
N GLY A 88 0.01 -3.76 -12.38
CA GLY A 88 0.17 -5.14 -11.91
C GLY A 88 0.86 -5.99 -12.94
N ASP A 89 0.99 -7.27 -12.65
CA ASP A 89 1.45 -8.24 -13.63
C ASP A 89 0.43 -8.44 -14.78
N GLU A 90 0.76 -9.31 -15.74
CA GLU A 90 -0.12 -9.62 -16.86
C GLU A 90 -1.47 -10.20 -16.42
N SER A 91 -1.50 -10.96 -15.31
CA SER A 91 -2.73 -11.55 -14.79
C SER A 91 -3.65 -10.48 -14.22
N LEU A 92 -3.12 -9.61 -13.36
CA LEU A 92 -3.84 -8.51 -12.73
C LEU A 92 -4.32 -7.49 -13.76
N SER A 93 -3.48 -7.19 -14.76
CA SER A 93 -3.82 -6.24 -15.84
C SER A 93 -4.97 -6.71 -16.74
N ARG A 94 -5.32 -7.99 -16.69
CA ARG A 94 -6.47 -8.56 -17.41
C ARG A 94 -7.74 -8.65 -16.55
N ARG A 95 -7.68 -8.29 -15.27
CA ARG A 95 -8.84 -8.33 -14.38
C ARG A 95 -9.70 -7.08 -14.60
N PRO A 96 -11.03 -7.22 -14.61
CA PRO A 96 -11.94 -6.09 -14.74
C PRO A 96 -11.95 -5.21 -13.48
#